data_AF-A0ABD3P938-F1
#
_entry.id   AF-A0ABD3P938-F1
#
_cell.length_a   1.000
_cell.length_b   1.000
_cell.length_c   1.000
_cell.angle_alpha   90.00
_cell.angle_beta   90.00
_cell.angle_gamma   90.00
#
_symmetry.space_group_name_H-M   'P 1'
#
loop_
_entity.id
_entity.type
_entity.pdbx_description
1 polymer ?
#
loop_
_entity_poly.entity_id
_entity_poly.type
_entity_poly.pdbx_seq_one_letter_code
_entity_poly.pdbx_strand_id
1 'polypeptide(L)'
;MIQIYLQTQCAVIQLLGYTPDEHGISLYTQHLSQAMQLSSPDVQEQLRTTSRDTYRTVLGGAFGMDLITEQRTKGELSIVDARNMMHKVSLRMQDDSVLEKVARACSGEGGSGVVPKDSEAGRAMELAYKHTAIQKIMVYDVYLSGSPCLVEECGFGKGEEGYVKMQGALADHQSDPLISQYVGGAMLKLLESAGIDMKNWQTPR
;
A
#
# COMPACT_ATOMS: atom_id res chain seq x y z
N MET A 1 -10.94 -10.02 1.87
CA MET A 1 -10.52 -8.66 1.45
C MET A 1 -9.65 -8.67 0.19
N ILE A 2 -8.57 -9.47 0.08
CA ILE A 2 -7.75 -9.47 -1.15
C ILE A 2 -8.46 -10.08 -2.35
N GLN A 3 -9.25 -11.14 -2.18
CA GLN A 3 -10.08 -11.65 -3.27
C GLN A 3 -11.04 -10.58 -3.77
N ILE A 4 -11.60 -9.76 -2.88
CA ILE A 4 -12.45 -8.61 -3.24
C ILE A 4 -11.63 -7.51 -3.90
N TYR A 5 -10.43 -7.22 -3.40
CA TYR A 5 -9.52 -6.21 -3.97
C TYR A 5 -9.05 -6.61 -5.38
N LEU A 6 -8.56 -7.83 -5.56
CA LEU A 6 -8.14 -8.39 -6.84
C LEU A 6 -9.34 -8.50 -7.79
N GLN A 7 -10.50 -8.99 -7.34
CA GLN A 7 -11.72 -9.00 -8.15
C GLN A 7 -12.14 -7.60 -8.56
N THR A 8 -11.99 -6.60 -7.68
CA THR A 8 -12.30 -5.21 -7.99
C THR A 8 -11.30 -4.64 -9.00
N GLN A 9 -10.00 -4.88 -8.82
CA GLN A 9 -8.97 -4.49 -9.77
C GLN A 9 -9.19 -5.14 -11.14
N CYS A 10 -9.37 -6.46 -11.18
CA CYS A 10 -9.69 -7.23 -12.37
C CYS A 10 -10.96 -6.72 -13.06
N ALA A 11 -12.02 -6.41 -12.31
CA ALA A 11 -13.26 -5.86 -12.86
C ALA A 11 -13.04 -4.47 -13.47
N VAL A 12 -12.24 -3.60 -12.83
CA VAL A 12 -11.96 -2.25 -13.34
C VAL A 12 -11.10 -2.32 -14.60
N ILE A 13 -10.02 -3.12 -14.62
CA ILE A 13 -9.14 -3.19 -15.80
C ILE A 13 -9.83 -3.89 -16.97
N GLN A 14 -10.78 -4.79 -16.72
CA GLN A 14 -11.59 -5.42 -17.76
C GLN A 14 -12.40 -4.39 -18.54
N LEU A 15 -12.95 -3.37 -17.86
CA LEU A 15 -13.65 -2.25 -18.51
C LEU A 15 -12.72 -1.43 -19.41
N LEU A 16 -11.41 -1.49 -19.16
CA LEU A 16 -10.36 -0.81 -19.93
C LEU A 16 -9.76 -1.72 -21.02
N GLY A 17 -10.30 -2.91 -21.22
CA GLY A 17 -9.87 -3.86 -22.27
C GLY A 17 -8.73 -4.80 -21.88
N TYR A 18 -8.33 -4.84 -20.61
CA TYR A 18 -7.31 -5.77 -20.11
C TYR A 18 -7.94 -7.09 -19.66
N THR A 19 -7.14 -8.15 -19.63
CA THR A 19 -7.56 -9.44 -19.07
C THR A 19 -7.79 -9.31 -17.56
N PRO A 20 -8.86 -9.89 -16.99
CA PRO A 20 -9.16 -9.81 -15.56
C PRO A 20 -8.31 -10.80 -14.74
N ASP A 21 -7.00 -10.79 -14.96
CA ASP A 21 -5.99 -11.64 -14.31
C ASP A 21 -4.76 -10.82 -13.91
N GLU A 22 -3.82 -11.46 -13.20
CA GLU A 22 -2.57 -10.80 -12.77
C GLU A 22 -1.74 -10.26 -13.94
N HIS A 23 -1.80 -10.94 -15.09
CA HIS A 23 -1.12 -10.50 -16.30
C HIS A 23 -1.71 -9.19 -16.82
N GLY A 24 -3.03 -9.08 -16.87
CA GLY A 24 -3.72 -7.86 -17.27
C GLY A 24 -3.50 -6.71 -16.29
N ILE A 25 -3.43 -6.98 -14.98
CA ILE A 25 -3.05 -5.98 -13.97
C ILE A 25 -1.63 -5.47 -14.22
N SER A 26 -0.68 -6.38 -14.49
CA SER A 26 0.71 -6.02 -14.79
C SER A 26 0.82 -5.18 -16.06
N LEU A 27 0.15 -5.60 -17.14
CA LEU A 27 0.09 -4.87 -18.41
C LEU A 27 -0.53 -3.48 -18.25
N TYR A 28 -1.66 -3.39 -17.55
CA TYR A 28 -2.30 -2.11 -17.25
C TYR A 28 -1.35 -1.18 -16.51
N THR A 29 -0.68 -1.69 -15.48
CA THR A 29 0.27 -0.91 -14.67
C THR A 29 1.45 -0.43 -15.52
N GLN A 30 1.98 -1.28 -16.39
CA GLN A 30 3.05 -0.92 -17.32
C GLN A 30 2.61 0.16 -18.31
N HIS A 31 1.47 -0.02 -18.97
CA HIS A 31 0.94 0.96 -19.93
C HIS A 31 0.60 2.28 -19.26
N LEU A 32 0.05 2.26 -18.04
CA LEU A 32 -0.21 3.47 -17.27
C LEU A 32 1.10 4.22 -16.97
N SER A 33 2.14 3.50 -16.52
CA SER A 33 3.46 4.11 -16.27
C SER A 33 4.07 4.70 -17.54
N GLN A 34 3.96 4.01 -18.69
CA GLN A 34 4.44 4.52 -19.97
C GLN A 34 3.64 5.74 -20.42
N ALA A 35 2.32 5.70 -20.32
CA ALA A 35 1.44 6.82 -20.66
C ALA A 35 1.76 8.06 -19.81
N MET A 36 2.01 7.88 -18.51
CA MET A 36 2.45 8.98 -17.64
C MET A 36 3.78 9.59 -18.09
N GLN A 37 4.77 8.76 -18.44
CA GLN A 37 6.08 9.24 -18.89
C GLN A 37 6.04 9.96 -20.25
N LEU A 38 5.16 9.53 -21.15
CA LEU A 38 5.01 10.10 -22.49
C LEU A 38 4.06 11.31 -22.54
N SER A 39 3.28 11.54 -21.48
CA SER A 39 2.33 12.64 -21.39
C SER A 39 3.03 13.98 -21.20
N SER A 40 2.39 15.07 -21.64
CA SER A 40 2.86 16.42 -21.36
C SER A 40 2.83 16.72 -19.85
N PRO A 41 3.64 17.68 -19.36
CA PRO A 41 3.64 18.05 -17.95
C PRO A 41 2.25 18.41 -17.40
N ASP A 42 1.41 19.10 -18.18
CA ASP A 42 0.05 19.47 -17.78
C ASP A 42 -0.84 18.24 -17.54
N VAL A 43 -0.74 17.23 -18.42
CA VAL A 43 -1.49 15.98 -18.29
C VAL A 43 -0.98 15.15 -17.11
N GLN A 44 0.34 15.11 -16.90
CA GLN A 44 0.92 14.45 -15.73
C GLN A 44 0.40 15.06 -14.42
N GLU A 45 0.33 16.38 -14.34
CA GLU A 45 -0.18 17.09 -13.17
C GLU A 45 -1.69 16.87 -12.97
N GLN A 46 -2.47 16.85 -14.06
CA GLN A 46 -3.89 16.54 -13.99
C GLN A 46 -4.13 15.10 -13.48
N LEU A 47 -3.37 14.13 -13.98
CA LEU A 47 -3.45 12.74 -13.53
C LEU A 47 -3.03 12.59 -12.07
N ARG A 48 -1.95 13.27 -11.66
CA ARG A 48 -1.49 13.29 -10.26
C ARG A 48 -2.59 13.83 -9.34
N THR A 49 -3.16 14.98 -9.69
CA THR A 49 -4.24 15.63 -8.92
C THR A 49 -5.50 14.75 -8.85
N THR A 50 -5.91 14.19 -9.99
CA THR A 50 -7.11 13.34 -10.07
C THR A 50 -6.93 12.05 -9.27
N SER A 51 -5.79 11.40 -9.38
CA SER A 51 -5.46 10.18 -8.62
C SER A 51 -5.50 10.45 -7.11
N ARG A 52 -4.84 11.53 -6.68
CA ARG A 52 -4.83 11.98 -5.30
C ARG A 52 -6.23 12.26 -4.76
N ASP A 53 -7.03 13.05 -5.48
CA ASP A 53 -8.36 13.44 -5.01
C ASP A 53 -9.33 12.25 -5.01
N THR A 54 -9.15 11.32 -5.96
CA THR A 54 -9.87 10.04 -5.96
C THR A 54 -9.51 9.21 -4.73
N TYR A 55 -8.22 9.08 -4.42
CA TYR A 55 -7.75 8.36 -3.23
C TYR A 55 -8.34 8.97 -1.95
N ARG A 56 -8.31 10.30 -1.81
CA ARG A 56 -8.93 11.01 -0.67
C ARG A 56 -10.44 10.83 -0.59
N THR A 57 -11.14 10.83 -1.72
CA THR A 57 -12.58 10.62 -1.77
C THR A 57 -12.94 9.21 -1.29
N VAL A 58 -12.23 8.19 -1.78
CA VAL A 58 -12.46 6.80 -1.38
C VAL A 58 -12.12 6.59 0.09
N LEU A 59 -10.95 7.07 0.52
CA LEU A 59 -10.50 6.94 1.90
C LEU A 59 -11.41 7.71 2.87
N GLY A 60 -11.72 8.96 2.55
CA GLY A 60 -12.62 9.80 3.34
C GLY A 60 -14.03 9.21 3.42
N GLY A 61 -14.57 8.73 2.29
CA GLY A 61 -15.87 8.06 2.26
C GLY A 61 -15.92 6.79 3.11
N ALA A 62 -14.85 5.98 3.10
CA ALA A 62 -14.78 4.74 3.88
C ALA A 62 -14.74 5.00 5.40
N PHE A 63 -14.18 6.12 5.83
CA PHE A 63 -14.01 6.46 7.26
C PHE A 63 -14.93 7.61 7.73
N GLY A 64 -15.82 8.11 6.87
CA GLY A 64 -16.72 9.23 7.20
C GLY A 64 -16.01 10.57 7.43
N MET A 65 -14.90 10.81 6.71
CA MET A 65 -14.04 11.99 6.86
C MET A 65 -13.98 12.83 5.59
N ASP A 66 -14.03 14.16 5.71
CA ASP A 66 -13.86 15.07 4.58
C ASP A 66 -12.39 15.49 4.41
N LEU A 67 -11.59 14.56 3.86
CA LEU A 67 -10.16 14.75 3.65
C LEU A 67 -9.84 15.82 2.60
N ILE A 68 -10.75 16.08 1.65
CA ILE A 68 -10.54 17.08 0.60
C ILE A 68 -10.66 18.48 1.20
N THR A 69 -11.72 18.75 1.96
CA THR A 69 -11.90 20.06 2.60
C THR A 69 -10.84 20.29 3.68
N GLU A 70 -10.49 19.26 4.44
CA GLU A 70 -9.43 19.36 5.45
C GLU A 70 -8.08 19.74 4.82
N GLN A 71 -7.69 19.12 3.71
CA GLN A 71 -6.44 19.48 3.03
C GLN A 71 -6.50 20.89 2.43
N ARG A 72 -7.62 21.28 1.82
CA ARG A 72 -7.78 22.64 1.27
C ARG A 72 -7.66 23.74 2.33
N THR A 73 -8.05 23.44 3.57
CA THR A 73 -7.98 24.40 4.67
C THR A 73 -6.63 24.42 5.37
N LYS A 74 -5.98 23.25 5.54
CA LYS A 74 -4.68 23.13 6.21
C LYS A 74 -3.47 23.33 5.30
N GLY A 75 -3.67 23.25 4.00
CA GLY A 75 -2.61 23.29 2.99
C GLY A 75 -2.03 21.91 2.70
N GLU A 76 -1.19 21.85 1.66
CA GLU A 76 -0.53 20.62 1.24
C GLU A 76 0.67 20.31 2.15
N LEU A 77 0.87 19.02 2.45
CA LEU A 77 2.06 18.57 3.17
C LEU A 77 3.30 18.88 2.33
N SER A 78 4.37 19.41 2.92
CA SER A 78 5.60 19.65 2.16
C SER A 78 6.25 18.32 1.76
N ILE A 79 6.95 18.28 0.63
CA ILE A 79 7.67 17.07 0.21
C ILE A 79 8.76 16.68 1.21
N VAL A 80 9.38 17.66 1.89
CA VAL A 80 10.42 17.42 2.90
C VAL A 80 9.80 16.71 4.10
N ASP A 81 8.65 17.17 4.57
CA ASP A 81 7.94 16.53 5.68
C ASP A 81 7.45 15.14 5.30
N ALA A 82 6.89 14.98 4.09
CA ALA A 82 6.46 13.68 3.59
C ALA A 82 7.61 12.67 3.54
N ARG A 83 8.79 13.07 3.03
CA ARG A 83 10.00 12.23 3.01
C ARG A 83 10.47 11.88 4.42
N ASN A 84 10.49 12.83 5.34
CA ASN A 84 10.87 12.58 6.74
C ASN A 84 9.91 11.59 7.42
N MET A 85 8.60 11.74 7.20
CA MET A 85 7.58 10.83 7.72
C MET A 85 7.76 9.42 7.14
N MET A 86 7.91 9.29 5.83
CA MET A 86 8.07 7.99 5.18
C MET A 86 9.42 7.33 5.49
N HIS A 87 10.45 8.12 5.77
CA HIS A 87 11.70 7.60 6.30
C HIS A 87 11.48 6.98 7.69
N LYS A 88 10.78 7.65 8.61
CA LYS A 88 10.45 7.09 9.94
C LYS A 88 9.63 5.81 9.83
N VAL A 89 8.63 5.79 8.93
CA VAL A 89 7.85 4.58 8.63
C VAL A 89 8.78 3.45 8.18
N SER A 90 9.67 3.73 7.21
CA SER A 90 10.60 2.72 6.69
C SER A 90 11.54 2.17 7.76
N LEU A 91 11.95 2.98 8.74
CA LEU A 91 12.78 2.52 9.85
C LEU A 91 11.99 1.56 10.73
N ARG A 92 10.77 1.96 11.16
CA ARG A 92 9.92 1.12 12.00
C ARG A 92 9.49 -0.20 11.33
N MET A 93 9.28 -0.19 10.03
CA MET A 93 9.03 -1.40 9.24
C MET A 93 10.15 -2.44 9.36
N GLN A 94 11.37 -1.98 9.60
CA GLN A 94 12.58 -2.81 9.67
C GLN A 94 12.97 -3.14 11.11
N ASP A 95 12.20 -2.70 12.11
CA ASP A 95 12.45 -3.05 13.49
C ASP A 95 12.30 -4.57 13.68
N ASP A 96 13.26 -5.18 14.38
CA ASP A 96 13.28 -6.63 14.61
C ASP A 96 11.96 -7.13 15.21
N SER A 97 11.37 -6.36 16.13
CA SER A 97 10.08 -6.70 16.76
C SER A 97 8.91 -6.77 15.76
N VAL A 98 8.94 -5.96 14.70
CA VAL A 98 7.95 -5.96 13.61
C VAL A 98 8.21 -7.13 12.68
N LEU A 99 9.46 -7.33 12.25
CA LEU A 99 9.84 -8.44 11.38
C LEU A 99 9.53 -9.81 12.01
N GLU A 100 9.81 -9.98 13.31
CA GLU A 100 9.44 -11.18 14.07
C GLU A 100 7.92 -11.39 14.16
N LYS A 101 7.14 -10.31 14.32
CA LYS A 101 5.67 -10.40 14.31
C LYS A 101 5.17 -10.86 12.94
N VAL A 102 5.75 -10.34 11.85
CA VAL A 102 5.42 -10.78 10.49
C VAL A 102 5.76 -12.25 10.30
N ALA A 103 6.98 -12.66 10.66
CA ALA A 103 7.41 -14.05 10.54
C ALA A 103 6.51 -15.00 11.34
N ARG A 104 6.13 -14.64 12.57
CA ARG A 104 5.20 -15.42 13.39
C ARG A 104 3.79 -15.49 12.79
N ALA A 105 3.24 -14.35 12.35
CA ALA A 105 1.90 -14.32 11.77
C ALA A 105 1.80 -15.12 10.46
N CYS A 106 2.90 -15.16 9.68
CA CYS A 106 2.97 -15.81 8.38
C CYS A 106 3.50 -17.27 8.43
N SER A 107 4.10 -17.70 9.55
CA SER A 107 4.56 -19.09 9.75
C SER A 107 3.44 -20.03 10.22
N GLY A 108 2.33 -19.48 10.72
CA GLY A 108 1.19 -20.25 11.23
C GLY A 108 0.32 -20.88 10.14
N GLU A 109 -0.24 -22.05 10.48
CA GLU A 109 -1.19 -22.91 9.76
C GLU A 109 -2.54 -22.25 9.35
N GLY A 110 -2.60 -20.92 9.22
CA GLY A 110 -3.81 -20.12 8.97
C GLY A 110 -4.44 -20.33 7.58
N GLY A 111 -3.80 -21.12 6.72
CA GLY A 111 -4.33 -21.58 5.44
C GLY A 111 -4.86 -23.01 5.47
N SER A 112 -5.25 -23.57 6.63
CA SER A 112 -5.84 -24.91 6.74
C SER A 112 -7.30 -24.96 6.24
N GLY A 113 -7.53 -24.39 5.05
CA GLY A 113 -8.74 -24.62 4.27
C GLY A 113 -8.53 -25.84 3.37
N VAL A 114 -9.64 -26.52 3.06
CA VAL A 114 -9.87 -27.74 2.25
C VAL A 114 -9.08 -27.83 0.92
N VAL A 115 -8.32 -26.81 0.53
CA VAL A 115 -7.58 -26.71 -0.73
C VAL A 115 -6.12 -27.13 -0.53
N PRO A 116 -5.57 -28.07 -1.33
CA PRO A 116 -4.16 -28.44 -1.26
C PRO A 116 -3.25 -27.22 -1.41
N LYS A 117 -2.30 -27.03 -0.48
CA LYS A 117 -1.37 -25.89 -0.46
C LYS A 117 -0.59 -25.72 -1.77
N ASP A 118 -0.30 -26.82 -2.46
CA ASP A 118 0.45 -26.81 -3.71
C ASP A 118 -0.38 -26.47 -4.95
N SER A 119 -1.70 -26.41 -4.82
CA SER A 119 -2.58 -25.96 -5.91
C SER A 119 -2.44 -24.46 -6.12
N GLU A 120 -2.71 -23.99 -7.34
CA GLU A 120 -2.72 -22.55 -7.67
C GLU A 120 -3.66 -21.76 -6.74
N ALA A 121 -4.85 -22.30 -6.46
CA ALA A 121 -5.80 -21.72 -5.51
C ALA A 121 -5.27 -21.71 -4.07
N GLY A 122 -4.54 -22.75 -3.65
CA GLY A 122 -3.90 -22.83 -2.33
C GLY A 122 -2.80 -21.78 -2.16
N ARG A 123 -1.95 -21.60 -3.18
CA ARG A 123 -0.90 -20.58 -3.21
C ARG A 123 -1.46 -19.17 -3.19
N ALA A 124 -2.49 -18.90 -3.98
CA ALA A 124 -3.17 -17.59 -4.00
C ALA A 124 -3.81 -17.27 -2.64
N MET A 125 -4.43 -18.26 -1.99
CA MET A 125 -5.02 -18.10 -0.66
C MET A 125 -3.95 -17.85 0.42
N GLU A 126 -2.83 -18.58 0.38
CA GLU A 126 -1.71 -18.39 1.28
C GLU A 126 -1.09 -16.98 1.12
N LEU A 127 -0.87 -16.55 -0.12
CA LEU A 127 -0.35 -15.22 -0.40
C LEU A 127 -1.31 -14.13 0.10
N ALA A 128 -2.62 -14.29 -0.12
CA ALA A 128 -3.63 -13.38 0.39
C ALA A 128 -3.62 -13.31 1.92
N TYR A 129 -3.49 -14.46 2.58
CA TYR A 129 -3.37 -14.51 4.03
C TYR A 129 -2.13 -13.73 4.52
N LYS A 130 -0.96 -14.01 3.95
CA LYS A 130 0.30 -13.34 4.32
C LYS A 130 0.25 -11.85 4.08
N HIS A 131 -0.25 -11.40 2.93
CA HIS A 131 -0.40 -9.97 2.66
C HIS A 131 -1.38 -9.29 3.63
N THR A 132 -2.48 -9.95 4.00
CA THR A 132 -3.41 -9.43 5.03
C THR A 132 -2.74 -9.31 6.40
N ALA A 133 -1.92 -10.29 6.78
CA ALA A 133 -1.16 -10.26 8.02
C ALA A 133 -0.15 -9.09 8.04
N ILE A 134 0.61 -8.92 6.95
CA ILE A 134 1.54 -7.80 6.79
C ILE A 134 0.80 -6.46 6.91
N GLN A 135 -0.31 -6.27 6.19
CA GLN A 135 -1.10 -5.03 6.23
C GLN A 135 -1.59 -4.69 7.64
N LYS A 136 -2.05 -5.69 8.41
CA LYS A 136 -2.47 -5.47 9.81
C LYS A 136 -1.29 -5.04 10.67
N ILE A 137 -0.15 -5.72 10.57
CA ILE A 137 1.06 -5.40 11.33
C ILE A 137 1.56 -4.01 10.96
N MET A 138 1.54 -3.65 9.68
CA MET A 138 1.86 -2.30 9.23
C MET A 138 1.00 -1.26 9.95
N VAL A 139 -0.34 -1.40 9.94
CA VAL A 139 -1.22 -0.42 10.59
C VAL A 139 -1.00 -0.38 12.10
N TYR A 140 -1.10 -1.53 12.78
CA TYR A 140 -1.14 -1.56 14.24
C TYR A 140 0.23 -1.48 14.89
N ASP A 141 1.26 -2.08 14.30
CA ASP A 141 2.60 -2.17 14.89
C ASP A 141 3.57 -1.11 14.35
N VAL A 142 3.38 -0.59 13.13
CA VAL A 142 4.24 0.47 12.59
C VAL A 142 3.64 1.86 12.83
N TYR A 143 2.39 2.07 12.43
CA TYR A 143 1.76 3.40 12.50
C TYR A 143 1.17 3.72 13.88
N LEU A 144 0.44 2.77 14.48
CA LEU A 144 -0.38 3.01 15.67
C LEU A 144 0.24 2.53 16.98
N SER A 145 1.39 1.85 16.94
CA SER A 145 2.06 1.39 18.15
C SER A 145 2.93 2.47 18.79
N GLY A 146 3.17 2.30 20.09
CA GLY A 146 4.00 3.20 20.89
C GLY A 146 3.22 4.33 21.55
N SER A 147 3.93 5.13 22.35
CA SER A 147 3.39 6.31 23.02
C SER A 147 4.49 7.40 23.11
N PRO A 148 4.46 8.44 22.25
CA PRO A 148 3.47 8.66 21.19
C PRO A 148 3.56 7.62 20.07
N CYS A 149 2.44 7.37 19.39
CA CYS A 149 2.43 6.55 18.18
C CYS A 149 2.98 7.35 16.97
N LEU A 150 3.36 6.69 15.87
CA LEU A 150 4.00 7.39 14.74
C LEU A 150 3.10 8.48 14.16
N VAL A 151 1.79 8.22 14.05
CA VAL A 151 0.82 9.20 13.53
C VAL A 151 0.73 10.44 14.44
N GLU A 152 0.94 10.26 15.75
CA GLU A 152 0.97 11.35 16.73
C GLU A 152 2.28 12.13 16.66
N GLU A 153 3.42 11.43 16.55
CA GLU A 153 4.74 12.05 16.32
C GLU A 153 4.79 12.87 15.03
N CYS A 154 4.00 12.48 14.03
CA CYS A 154 3.86 13.18 12.77
C CYS A 154 2.81 14.30 12.79
N GLY A 155 2.15 14.54 13.93
CA GLY A 155 1.22 15.65 14.12
C GLY A 155 -0.20 15.42 13.59
N PHE A 156 -0.58 14.18 13.29
CA PHE A 156 -1.92 13.85 12.79
C PHE A 156 -2.93 13.44 13.87
N GLY A 157 -2.51 13.43 15.14
CA GLY A 157 -3.33 13.02 16.27
C GLY A 157 -3.16 11.55 16.61
N LYS A 158 -4.18 10.92 17.19
CA LYS A 158 -4.11 9.55 17.73
C LYS A 158 -5.01 8.58 16.97
N GLY A 159 -4.63 7.31 17.00
CA GLY A 159 -5.46 6.20 16.53
C GLY A 159 -5.75 6.23 15.03
N GLU A 160 -6.80 5.53 14.64
CA GLU A 160 -7.17 5.30 13.24
C GLU A 160 -7.49 6.61 12.50
N GLU A 161 -8.12 7.58 13.16
CA GLU A 161 -8.40 8.88 12.56
C GLU A 161 -7.11 9.61 12.17
N GLY A 162 -6.10 9.60 13.04
CA GLY A 162 -4.79 10.17 12.75
C GLY A 162 -4.07 9.43 11.61
N TYR A 163 -4.19 8.10 11.57
CA TYR A 163 -3.69 7.30 10.45
C TYR A 163 -4.36 7.71 9.13
N VAL A 164 -5.69 7.80 9.09
CA VAL A 164 -6.43 8.17 7.88
C VAL A 164 -6.05 9.57 7.39
N LYS A 165 -5.92 10.55 8.29
CA LYS A 165 -5.44 11.90 7.95
C LYS A 165 -4.03 11.89 7.38
N MET A 166 -3.12 11.13 8.01
CA MET A 166 -1.76 10.98 7.53
C MET A 166 -1.71 10.37 6.13
N GLN A 167 -2.48 9.31 5.87
CA GLN A 167 -2.58 8.69 4.54
C GLN A 167 -3.15 9.67 3.49
N GLY A 168 -4.18 10.43 3.85
CA GLY A 168 -4.76 11.47 2.99
C GLY A 168 -3.77 12.59 2.64
N ALA A 169 -2.94 13.00 3.60
CA ALA A 169 -1.89 14.01 3.38
C ALA A 169 -0.75 13.48 2.52
N LEU A 170 -0.30 12.24 2.75
CA LEU A 170 0.76 11.60 1.97
C LEU A 170 0.37 11.29 0.52
N ALA A 171 -0.92 11.30 0.20
CA ALA A 171 -1.43 11.12 -1.17
C ALA A 171 -0.82 12.10 -2.18
N ASP A 172 -0.41 13.29 -1.74
CA ASP A 172 0.25 14.30 -2.59
C ASP A 172 1.59 13.82 -3.18
N HIS A 173 2.28 12.90 -2.49
CA HIS A 173 3.68 12.56 -2.72
C HIS A 173 3.90 11.07 -3.03
N GLN A 174 2.85 10.33 -3.39
CA GLN A 174 2.94 8.88 -3.64
C GLN A 174 3.88 8.51 -4.80
N SER A 175 4.09 9.42 -5.76
CA SER A 175 5.02 9.24 -6.88
C SER A 175 6.44 9.73 -6.59
N ASP A 176 6.74 10.18 -5.37
CA ASP A 176 8.09 10.65 -5.04
C ASP A 176 9.10 9.49 -5.08
N PRO A 177 10.20 9.61 -5.85
CA PRO A 177 11.17 8.54 -6.00
C PRO A 177 11.87 8.15 -4.68
N LEU A 178 12.10 9.13 -3.79
CA LEU A 178 12.80 8.88 -2.54
C LEU A 178 11.90 8.19 -1.52
N ILE A 179 10.63 8.59 -1.44
CA ILE A 179 9.61 7.84 -0.69
C ILE A 179 9.53 6.39 -1.19
N SER A 180 9.49 6.21 -2.51
CA SER A 180 9.45 4.88 -3.14
C SER A 180 10.67 4.04 -2.77
N GLN A 181 11.87 4.64 -2.72
CA GLN A 181 13.09 3.95 -2.33
C GLN A 181 13.07 3.49 -0.85
N TYR A 182 12.65 4.37 0.07
CA TYR A 182 12.58 4.04 1.50
C TYR A 182 11.60 2.92 1.77
N VAL A 183 10.38 3.06 1.24
CA VAL A 183 9.31 2.09 1.47
C VAL A 183 9.58 0.80 0.71
N GLY A 184 10.10 0.86 -0.52
CA GLY A 184 10.40 -0.31 -1.32
C GLY A 184 11.42 -1.23 -0.64
N GLY A 185 12.53 -0.67 -0.15
CA GLY A 185 13.54 -1.46 0.57
C GLY A 185 13.01 -2.06 1.89
N ALA A 186 12.22 -1.30 2.65
CA ALA A 186 11.63 -1.78 3.89
C ALA A 186 10.55 -2.86 3.64
N MET A 187 9.74 -2.69 2.60
CA MET A 187 8.71 -3.66 2.22
C MET A 187 9.32 -4.98 1.76
N LEU A 188 10.44 -4.95 1.03
CA LEU A 188 11.16 -6.17 0.66
C LEU A 188 11.54 -7.00 1.90
N LYS A 189 12.06 -6.37 2.95
CA LYS A 189 12.40 -7.07 4.20
C LYS A 189 11.18 -7.66 4.92
N LEU A 190 10.03 -6.98 4.88
CA LEU A 190 8.78 -7.53 5.43
C LEU A 190 8.31 -8.75 4.63
N LEU A 191 8.35 -8.67 3.30
CA LEU A 191 7.98 -9.78 2.41
C LEU A 191 8.91 -10.98 2.60
N GLU A 192 10.22 -10.75 2.69
CA GLU A 192 11.21 -11.78 3.02
C GLU A 192 10.90 -12.42 4.39
N SER A 193 10.59 -11.61 5.41
CA SER A 193 10.22 -12.10 6.75
C SER A 193 8.92 -12.90 6.75
N ALA A 194 8.00 -12.61 5.83
CA ALA A 194 6.78 -13.38 5.61
C ALA A 194 7.01 -14.69 4.84
N GLY A 195 8.25 -14.95 4.39
CA GLY A 195 8.60 -16.09 3.54
C GLY A 195 8.03 -15.97 2.13
N ILE A 196 7.86 -14.74 1.62
CA ILE A 196 7.45 -14.47 0.24
C ILE A 196 8.73 -14.28 -0.59
N ASP A 197 9.04 -15.24 -1.46
CA ASP A 197 10.20 -15.17 -2.34
C ASP A 197 9.90 -14.31 -3.58
N MET A 198 10.38 -13.07 -3.54
CA MET A 198 10.24 -12.11 -4.64
C MET A 198 11.04 -12.50 -5.89
N LYS A 199 12.02 -13.41 -5.80
CA LYS A 199 12.80 -13.86 -6.98
C LYS A 199 11.97 -14.67 -7.95
N ASN A 200 10.93 -15.35 -7.47
CA ASN A 200 10.03 -16.15 -8.32
C ASN A 200 8.97 -15.31 -9.05
N TRP A 201 8.84 -14.01 -8.70
CA TRP A 201 7.87 -13.10 -9.33
C TRP A 201 8.38 -12.48 -10.63
N GLN A 202 9.68 -12.51 -10.89
CA GLN A 202 10.32 -11.89 -12.06
C GLN A 202 10.52 -12.84 -13.26
N THR A 203 10.07 -14.10 -13.18
CA THR A 203 10.12 -15.03 -14.32
C THR A 203 8.79 -15.03 -15.06
N PRO A 204 8.72 -14.48 -16.29
CA PRO A 204 7.65 -14.86 -17.20
C PRO A 204 7.84 -16.36 -17.50
N ARG A 205 6.79 -17.14 -17.30
CA ARG A 205 6.64 -18.43 -17.98
C ARG A 205 5.82 -18.21 -19.24
#